data_AF-A0A382ZJT8-F1
#
_entry.id   AF-A0A382ZJT8-F1
#
_cell.length_a   1.000
_cell.length_b   1.000
_cell.length_c   1.000
_cell.angle_alpha   90.00
_cell.angle_beta   90.00
_cell.angle_gamma   90.00
#
_symmetry.space_group_name_H-M   'P 1'
#
loop_
_entity.id
_entity.type
_entity.pdbx_description
1 polymer ?
#
loop_
_entity_poly.entity_id
_entity_poly.type
_entity_poly.pdbx_seq_one_letter_code
_entity_poly.pdbx_strand_id
1 'polypeptide(L)'
;MIERLAEFVVRRRMSSVALMTLESSRPLNFVGSQALAFLSPLLTLIFNSSDVDRFIRLLEKRRSVDLICDTILELENARDD
;
A
#
# COMPACT_ATOMS: atom_id res chain seq x y z
N MET A 1 -7.43 -3.73 6.81
CA MET A 1 -6.79 -4.04 5.51
C MET A 1 -5.51 -3.24 5.35
N ILE A 2 -5.56 -1.92 5.50
CA ILE A 2 -4.37 -1.04 5.45
C ILE A 2 -3.29 -1.49 6.42
N GLU A 3 -3.63 -1.67 7.69
CA GLU A 3 -2.70 -2.13 8.74
C GLU A 3 -2.04 -3.48 8.41
N ARG A 4 -2.82 -4.47 7.96
CA ARG A 4 -2.28 -5.77 7.51
C ARG A 4 -1.30 -5.65 6.34
N LEU A 5 -1.54 -4.73 5.40
CA LEU A 5 -0.59 -4.45 4.31
C LEU A 5 0.67 -3.76 4.86
N ALA A 6 0.49 -2.75 5.71
CA ALA A 6 1.59 -2.00 6.29
C ALA A 6 2.50 -2.91 7.14
N GLU A 7 1.94 -3.77 7.99
CA GLU A 7 2.67 -4.81 8.71
C GLU A 7 3.44 -5.74 7.78
N PHE A 8 2.82 -6.20 6.68
CA PHE A 8 3.45 -7.07 5.72
C PHE A 8 4.69 -6.42 5.08
N VAL A 9 4.56 -5.14 4.72
CA VAL A 9 5.61 -4.31 4.10
C VAL A 9 6.75 -4.06 5.09
N VAL A 10 6.42 -3.62 6.30
CA VAL A 10 7.39 -3.32 7.37
C VAL A 10 8.15 -4.57 7.81
N ARG A 11 7.46 -5.71 7.99
CA ARG A 11 8.10 -6.99 8.35
C ARG A 11 9.08 -7.49 7.28
N ARG A 12 8.87 -7.11 6.01
CA ARG A 12 9.74 -7.48 4.89
C ARG A 12 10.77 -6.43 4.53
N ARG A 13 10.88 -5.34 5.31
CA ARG A 13 11.76 -4.19 5.04
C ARG A 13 11.52 -3.58 3.66
N MET A 14 10.27 -3.58 3.21
CA MET A 14 9.85 -3.03 1.91
C MET A 14 9.31 -1.60 2.01
N SER A 15 9.36 -0.97 3.19
CA SER A 15 8.72 0.31 3.49
C SER A 15 9.16 1.42 2.54
N SER A 16 10.46 1.56 2.27
CA SER A 16 10.97 2.56 1.32
C SER A 16 10.43 2.38 -0.10
N VAL A 17 10.41 1.15 -0.62
CA VAL A 17 9.90 0.84 -1.98
C VAL A 17 8.39 1.04 -2.05
N ALA A 18 7.65 0.63 -1.02
CA ALA A 18 6.21 0.80 -0.94
C ALA A 18 5.82 2.28 -0.91
N LEU A 19 6.48 3.07 -0.06
CA LEU A 19 6.26 4.52 0.03
C LEU A 19 6.59 5.21 -1.29
N MET A 20 7.75 4.93 -1.90
CA MET A 20 8.12 5.51 -3.19
C MET A 20 7.10 5.18 -4.29
N THR A 21 6.61 3.93 -4.32
CA THR A 21 5.59 3.51 -5.29
C THR A 21 4.26 4.24 -5.06
N LEU A 22 3.80 4.33 -3.81
CA LEU A 22 2.55 4.99 -3.45
C LEU A 22 2.62 6.52 -3.66
N GLU A 23 3.72 7.16 -3.28
CA GLU A 23 4.00 8.58 -3.55
C GLU A 23 4.05 8.87 -5.05
N SER A 24 4.68 7.99 -5.85
CA SER A 24 4.73 8.12 -7.30
C SER A 24 3.36 8.03 -7.99
N SER A 25 2.35 7.50 -7.28
CA SER A 25 0.96 7.43 -7.76
C SER A 25 0.14 8.70 -7.47
N ARG A 26 0.68 9.65 -6.69
CA ARG A 26 0.02 10.94 -6.36
C ARG A 26 -0.21 11.90 -7.54
N PRO A 27 0.64 11.97 -8.60
CA PRO A 27 0.40 12.77 -9.80
C PRO A 27 -0.78 12.22 -10.60
N LEU A 28 -1.86 13.01 -10.63
CA LEU A 28 -3.25 12.60 -10.72
C LEU A 28 -3.81 12.15 -12.10
N ASN A 29 -3.08 11.52 -13.02
CA ASN A 29 -3.69 11.20 -14.34
C ASN A 29 -3.43 9.83 -14.99
N PHE A 30 -2.56 8.96 -14.47
CA PHE A 30 -2.34 7.68 -15.16
C PHE A 30 -1.77 6.51 -14.32
N VAL A 31 -1.25 6.78 -13.11
CA VAL A 31 -0.39 5.80 -12.41
C VAL A 31 -1.11 5.07 -11.26
N GLY A 32 -2.32 5.46 -10.87
CA GLY A 32 -3.08 4.76 -9.83
C GLY A 32 -3.33 3.28 -10.17
N SER A 33 -3.79 3.00 -11.40
CA SER A 33 -3.99 1.64 -11.90
C SER A 33 -2.68 0.87 -12.11
N GLN A 34 -1.57 1.54 -12.41
CA GLN A 34 -0.25 0.91 -12.57
C GLN A 34 0.39 0.55 -11.23
N ALA A 35 0.29 1.43 -10.22
CA ALA A 35 0.69 1.14 -8.85
C ALA A 35 -0.15 -0.02 -8.28
N LEU A 36 -1.45 -0.02 -8.57
CA LEU A 36 -2.35 -1.11 -8.23
C LEU A 36 -1.98 -2.43 -8.91
N ALA A 37 -1.70 -2.41 -10.22
CA ALA A 37 -1.25 -3.58 -10.95
C ALA A 37 0.09 -4.13 -10.42
N PHE A 38 1.01 -3.24 -10.03
CA PHE A 38 2.26 -3.61 -9.39
C PHE A 38 2.08 -4.19 -7.98
N LEU A 39 1.15 -3.64 -7.20
CA LEU A 39 0.85 -4.12 -5.84
C LEU A 39 -0.05 -5.35 -5.82
N SER A 40 -0.81 -5.63 -6.88
CA SER A 40 -1.75 -6.75 -6.95
C SER A 40 -1.12 -8.11 -6.58
N PRO A 41 0.07 -8.50 -7.09
CA PRO A 41 0.73 -9.75 -6.71
C PRO A 41 1.07 -9.81 -5.21
N LEU A 42 1.44 -8.68 -4.61
CA LEU A 42 1.71 -8.58 -3.17
C LEU A 42 0.42 -8.71 -2.36
N LEU A 43 -0.66 -8.09 -2.83
CA LEU A 43 -1.97 -8.15 -2.17
C LEU A 43 -2.54 -9.57 -2.16
N THR A 44 -2.40 -10.31 -3.26
CA THR A 44 -2.86 -11.70 -3.35
C THR A 44 -2.13 -12.67 -2.41
N LEU A 45 -0.96 -12.29 -1.89
CA LEU A 45 -0.24 -13.07 -0.87
C LEU A 45 -0.82 -12.89 0.55
N ILE A 46 -1.65 -11.85 0.76
CA ILE A 46 -2.14 -11.43 2.08
C ILE A 46 -3.68 -11.52 2.16
N PHE A 47 -4.33 -11.33 1.02
CA PHE A 47 -5.77 -11.17 0.87
C PHE A 47 -6.32 -12.19 -0.14
N ASN A 48 -7.53 -12.68 0.08
CA ASN A 48 -8.27 -13.45 -0.92
C ASN A 48 -8.74 -12.53 -2.07
N SER A 49 -9.16 -13.10 -3.20
CA SER A 49 -9.53 -12.32 -4.40
C SER A 49 -10.61 -11.25 -4.13
N SER A 50 -11.59 -11.54 -3.26
CA SER A 50 -12.64 -10.58 -2.89
C SER A 50 -12.09 -9.39 -2.08
N ASP A 51 -11.17 -9.67 -1.16
CA ASP A 51 -10.49 -8.66 -0.37
C ASP A 51 -9.54 -7.82 -1.25
N VAL A 52 -8.88 -8.43 -2.24
CA VAL A 52 -8.04 -7.72 -3.22
C VAL A 52 -8.87 -6.73 -4.02
N ASP A 53 -10.01 -7.12 -4.59
CA ASP A 53 -10.90 -6.21 -5.32
C ASP A 53 -11.40 -5.05 -4.45
N ARG A 54 -11.71 -5.33 -3.18
CA ARG A 54 -12.11 -4.31 -2.21
C ARG A 54 -10.97 -3.37 -1.87
N PHE A 55 -9.73 -3.87 -1.82
CA PHE A 55 -8.54 -3.08 -1.58
C PHE A 55 -8.20 -2.18 -2.78
N ILE A 56 -8.32 -2.70 -3.99
CA ILE A 56 -8.15 -1.95 -5.25
C ILE A 56 -9.09 -0.74 -5.26
N ARG A 57 -10.39 -0.95 -4.98
CA ARG A 57 -11.39 0.13 -4.87
C ARG A 57 -11.10 1.13 -3.74
N LEU A 58 -10.43 0.70 -2.67
CA LEU A 58 -10.00 1.59 -1.59
C LEU A 58 -8.89 2.51 -2.09
N LEU A 59 -7.89 1.95 -2.78
CA LEU A 59 -6.72 2.64 -3.32
C LEU A 59 -7.06 3.65 -4.44
N GLU A 60 -8.18 3.49 -5.13
CA GLU A 60 -8.71 4.51 -6.07
C GLU A 60 -9.00 5.85 -5.38
N LYS A 61 -9.21 5.85 -4.06
CA LYS A 61 -9.41 7.08 -3.30
C LYS A 61 -8.05 7.61 -2.84
N ARG A 62 -7.72 8.83 -3.29
CA ARG A 62 -6.49 9.56 -2.89
C ARG A 62 -6.23 9.52 -1.38
N ARG A 63 -7.27 9.76 -0.57
CA ARG A 63 -7.18 9.71 0.91
C ARG A 63 -6.74 8.35 1.46
N SER A 64 -7.08 7.25 0.78
CA SER A 64 -6.67 5.91 1.23
C SER A 64 -5.18 5.68 1.02
N VAL A 65 -4.60 6.24 -0.05
CA VAL A 65 -3.15 6.17 -0.30
C VAL A 65 -2.39 6.88 0.82
N ASP A 66 -2.85 8.08 1.20
CA ASP A 66 -2.26 8.84 2.31
C ASP A 66 -2.31 8.04 3.62
N LEU A 67 -3.47 7.46 3.95
CA LEU A 67 -3.60 6.60 5.13
C LEU A 67 -2.66 5.39 5.10
N ILE A 68 -2.42 4.78 3.93
CA ILE A 68 -1.49 3.65 3.81
C ILE A 68 -0.05 4.10 4.05
N CYS A 69 0.36 5.22 3.46
CA CYS A 69 1.69 5.78 3.68
C CYS A 69 1.92 6.11 5.15
N ASP A 70 0.96 6.77 5.78
CA ASP A 70 1.03 7.16 7.19
C ASP A 70 1.15 5.92 8.09
N THR A 71 0.32 4.89 7.88
CA THR A 71 0.40 3.65 8.67
C THR A 71 1.73 2.89 8.45
N ILE A 72 2.30 2.90 7.23
CA ILE A 72 3.63 2.31 6.99
C ILE A 72 4.71 3.05 7.78
N LEU A 73 4.69 4.39 7.77
CA LEU A 73 5.65 5.21 8.50
C LEU A 73 5.55 5.01 10.01
N GLU A 74 4.32 5.00 10.56
CA GLU A 74 4.07 4.75 11.98
C GLU A 74 4.64 3.40 12.42
N LEU A 75 4.35 2.33 11.67
CA LEU A 75 4.83 0.98 11.99
C LEU A 75 6.34 0.80 11.76
N GLU A 76 6.92 1.46 10.76
CA GLU A 76 8.37 1.43 10.52
C GLU A 76 9.13 2.10 11.67
N ASN A 77 8.68 3.28 12.11
CA ASN A 77 9.28 3.99 13.24
C ASN A 77 9.21 3.15 14.52
N ALA A 78 8.04 2.56 14.81
CA ALA A 78 7.86 1.70 15.97
C ALA A 78 8.69 0.40 15.94
N ARG A 79 9.22 -0.01 14.78
CA ARG A 79 10.13 -1.17 14.64
C ARG A 79 11.58 -0.78 14.90
N ASP A 80 11.94 0.47 14.62
CA ASP A 80 13.30 0.97 14.70
C ASP A 80 13.61 1.62 16.07
N ASP A 81 12.59 1.87 16.91
CA ASP A 81 12.66 2.19 18.35
C ASP A 81 12.87 0.94 19.24
#